data_AF-A0A6A3GKG0-F1
#
_entry.id   AF-A0A6A3GKG0-F1
#
_cell.length_a   1.000
_cell.length_b   1.000
_cell.length_c   1.000
_cell.angle_alpha   90.00
_cell.angle_beta   90.00
_cell.angle_gamma   90.00
#
_symmetry.space_group_name_H-M   'P 1'
#
loop_
_entity.id
_entity.type
_entity.pdbx_description
1 polymer ?
#
loop_
_entity_poly.entity_id
_entity_poly.type
_entity_poly.pdbx_seq_one_letter_code
_entity_poly.pdbx_strand_id
1 'polypeptide(L)'
;MMATRPGEVFHTDIGVIPIVSFRGYRYFIVFVDEYTRYVFTFLMRKRDEVYHVYEDLRRKVRDKIKYIYTVVSEYDDEIKIVQSDNGKEHEKLARIIVKYGTRFRFTQVHTPQQNGMAERRIRMVM
;
A
#
# COMPACT_ATOMS: atom_id res chain seq x y z
N MET A 1 -8.09 11.20 9.77
CA MET A 1 -8.90 11.41 8.55
C MET A 1 -9.19 10.05 7.96
N MET A 2 -10.47 9.76 7.70
CA MET A 2 -10.91 8.55 6.97
C MET A 2 -10.98 8.86 5.47
N ALA A 3 -10.72 7.88 4.62
CA ALA A 3 -10.86 7.99 3.19
C ALA A 3 -12.32 8.26 2.79
N THR A 4 -12.50 9.22 1.89
CA THR A 4 -13.80 9.62 1.35
C THR A 4 -14.03 9.09 -0.07
N ARG A 5 -12.98 8.60 -0.72
CA ARG A 5 -13.01 8.07 -2.09
C ARG A 5 -11.95 6.98 -2.32
N PRO A 6 -12.11 6.12 -3.35
CA PRO A 6 -11.11 5.12 -3.72
C PRO A 6 -9.74 5.73 -4.03
N GLY A 7 -8.68 5.07 -3.60
CA GLY A 7 -7.30 5.47 -3.89
C GLY A 7 -6.74 6.57 -2.99
N GLU A 8 -7.52 7.10 -2.06
CA GLU A 8 -7.08 8.21 -1.20
C GLU A 8 -6.13 7.76 -0.08
N VAL A 9 -6.48 6.68 0.62
CA VAL A 9 -5.71 6.15 1.77
C VAL A 9 -5.51 4.64 1.60
N PHE A 10 -4.26 4.20 1.73
CA PHE A 10 -3.91 2.78 1.75
C PHE A 10 -3.30 2.37 3.08
N HIS A 11 -3.72 1.21 3.59
CA HIS A 11 -3.04 0.50 4.68
C HIS A 11 -2.11 -0.55 4.08
N THR A 12 -0.87 -0.62 4.55
CA THR A 12 0.12 -1.53 4.00
C THR A 12 0.89 -2.28 5.07
N ASP A 13 1.30 -3.50 4.71
CA ASP A 13 2.11 -4.38 5.54
C ASP A 13 2.83 -5.42 4.65
N ILE A 14 3.95 -5.95 5.14
CA ILE A 14 4.83 -6.87 4.41
C ILE A 14 4.75 -8.26 5.05
N GLY A 15 4.32 -9.23 4.25
CA GLY A 15 4.37 -10.65 4.59
C GLY A 15 5.65 -11.32 4.10
N VAL A 16 6.02 -12.40 4.77
CA VAL A 16 7.09 -13.32 4.33
C VAL A 16 6.44 -14.52 3.67
N ILE A 17 6.97 -14.94 2.52
CA ILE A 17 6.58 -16.18 1.87
C ILE A 17 7.34 -17.33 2.54
N PRO A 18 6.67 -18.35 3.09
CA PRO A 18 7.34 -19.43 3.84
C PRO A 18 8.39 -20.18 3.01
N ILE A 19 8.11 -20.37 1.72
CA ILE A 19 9.00 -21.05 0.77
C ILE A 19 9.32 -20.06 -0.35
N VAL A 20 10.62 -19.82 -0.58
CA VAL A 20 11.07 -18.93 -1.67
C VAL A 20 10.57 -19.50 -3.00
N SER A 21 9.88 -18.67 -3.77
CA SER A 21 9.36 -19.10 -5.08
C SER A 21 10.49 -19.45 -6.04
N PHE A 22 10.17 -20.21 -7.09
CA PHE A 22 11.11 -20.54 -8.17
C PHE A 22 11.83 -19.31 -8.77
N ARG A 23 11.17 -18.15 -8.80
CA ARG A 23 11.73 -16.89 -9.33
C ARG A 23 12.42 -16.02 -8.26
N GLY A 24 12.64 -16.56 -7.06
CA GLY A 24 13.37 -15.91 -5.97
C GLY A 24 12.57 -14.95 -5.08
N TYR A 25 11.24 -14.88 -5.23
CA TYR A 25 10.41 -14.04 -4.35
C TYR A 25 10.32 -14.65 -2.94
N ARG A 26 10.58 -13.81 -1.93
CA ARG A 26 10.59 -14.17 -0.50
C ARG A 26 9.63 -13.32 0.33
N TYR A 27 9.20 -12.18 -0.20
CA TYR A 27 8.30 -11.26 0.48
C TYR A 27 7.13 -10.93 -0.42
N PHE A 28 6.04 -10.50 0.18
CA PHE A 28 4.96 -9.83 -0.52
C PHE A 28 4.51 -8.64 0.31
N ILE A 29 3.98 -7.62 -0.35
CA ILE A 29 3.39 -6.46 0.30
C ILE A 29 1.94 -6.33 -0.15
N VAL A 30 1.08 -6.01 0.80
CA VAL A 30 -0.32 -5.73 0.54
C VAL A 30 -0.57 -4.24 0.69
N PHE A 31 -1.42 -3.69 -0.16
CA PHE A 31 -1.99 -2.36 -0.01
C PHE A 31 -3.51 -2.50 -0.02
N VAL A 32 -4.12 -2.20 1.11
CA VAL A 32 -5.58 -2.26 1.31
C VAL A 32 -6.12 -0.84 1.19
N ASP A 33 -6.94 -0.61 0.17
CA ASP A 33 -7.67 0.65 0.02
C ASP A 33 -8.65 0.83 1.17
N GLU A 34 -8.56 1.96 1.88
CA GLU A 34 -9.37 2.21 3.07
C GLU A 34 -10.86 2.37 2.73
N TYR A 35 -11.19 2.88 1.55
CA TYR A 35 -12.57 3.13 1.14
C TYR A 35 -13.28 1.86 0.62
N THR A 36 -12.71 1.24 -0.42
CA THR A 36 -13.29 0.08 -1.13
C THR A 36 -12.97 -1.26 -0.50
N ARG A 37 -12.00 -1.33 0.42
CA ARG A 37 -11.40 -2.58 0.93
C ARG A 37 -10.70 -3.43 -0.13
N TYR A 38 -10.50 -2.90 -1.34
CA TYR A 38 -9.78 -3.58 -2.40
C TYR A 38 -8.31 -3.77 -2.00
N VAL A 39 -7.74 -4.92 -2.36
CA VAL A 39 -6.37 -5.29 -1.98
C VAL A 39 -5.53 -5.38 -3.24
N PHE A 40 -4.43 -4.63 -3.26
CA PHE A 40 -3.35 -4.83 -4.20
C PHE A 40 -2.25 -5.65 -3.52
N THR A 41 -1.78 -6.70 -4.19
CA THR A 41 -0.69 -7.54 -3.70
C THR A 41 0.45 -7.54 -4.71
N PHE A 42 1.68 -7.41 -4.23
CA PHE A 42 2.89 -7.40 -5.04
C PHE A 42 3.95 -8.32 -4.43
N LEU A 43 4.67 -9.04 -5.27
CA LEU A 43 5.76 -9.91 -4.85
C LEU A 43 7.09 -9.14 -4.86
N MET A 44 7.95 -9.43 -3.88
CA MET A 44 9.26 -8.81 -3.73
C MET A 44 10.34 -9.86 -3.43
N ARG A 45 11.54 -9.68 -3.98
CA ARG A 45 12.69 -10.52 -3.64
C ARG A 45 13.40 -10.00 -2.39
N LYS A 46 13.43 -8.68 -2.22
CA LYS A 46 14.01 -7.98 -1.06
C LYS A 46 13.04 -6.95 -0.50
N ARG A 47 13.13 -6.66 0.80
CA ARG A 47 12.28 -5.66 1.47
C ARG A 47 12.56 -4.22 1.04
N ASP A 48 13.70 -3.93 0.41
CA ASP A 48 14.04 -2.59 -0.08
C ASP A 48 13.40 -2.27 -1.44
N GLU A 49 12.73 -3.23 -2.09
CA GLU A 49 11.95 -3.05 -3.32
C GLU A 49 10.64 -2.27 -3.11
N VAL A 50 10.27 -1.98 -1.86
CA VAL A 50 9.02 -1.31 -1.45
C VAL A 50 8.77 0.00 -2.20
N TYR A 51 9.82 0.76 -2.52
CA TYR A 51 9.68 1.98 -3.32
C TYR A 51 9.17 1.72 -4.74
N HIS A 52 9.77 0.75 -5.44
CA HIS A 52 9.36 0.39 -6.81
C HIS A 52 7.93 -0.17 -6.82
N VAL A 53 7.60 -0.97 -5.81
CA VAL A 53 6.24 -1.48 -5.65
C VAL A 53 5.23 -0.35 -5.43
N TYR A 54 5.58 0.67 -4.66
CA TYR A 54 4.71 1.83 -4.47
C TYR A 54 4.49 2.62 -5.78
N GLU A 55 5.50 2.75 -6.63
CA GLU A 55 5.31 3.36 -7.97
C GLU A 55 4.36 2.53 -8.84
N ASP A 56 4.48 1.20 -8.80
CA ASP A 56 3.58 0.29 -9.49
C ASP A 56 2.15 0.38 -8.95
N LEU A 57 1.97 0.53 -7.62
CA LEU A 57 0.67 0.81 -7.01
C LEU A 57 0.08 2.10 -7.55
N ARG A 58 0.83 3.22 -7.53
CA ARG A 58 0.34 4.51 -8.04
C ARG A 58 -0.15 4.40 -9.49
N ARG A 59 0.64 3.77 -10.36
CA ARG A 59 0.26 3.54 -11.77
C ARG A 59 -1.04 2.75 -11.87
N LYS A 60 -1.15 1.62 -11.15
CA LYS A 60 -2.36 0.77 -11.16
C LYS A 60 -3.59 1.50 -10.62
N VAL A 61 -3.43 2.29 -9.56
CA VAL A 61 -4.53 3.08 -8.97
C VAL A 61 -5.02 4.12 -9.97
N ARG A 62 -4.10 4.88 -10.58
CA ARG A 62 -4.42 5.85 -11.63
C ARG A 62 -5.15 5.20 -12.81
N ASP A 63 -4.63 4.09 -13.34
CA ASP A 63 -5.25 3.41 -14.48
C ASP A 63 -6.67 2.91 -14.15
N LYS A 64 -6.85 2.34 -12.95
CA LYS A 64 -8.15 1.80 -12.51
C LYS A 64 -9.17 2.90 -12.22
N ILE A 65 -8.76 3.97 -11.57
CA ILE A 65 -9.60 5.14 -11.29
C ILE A 65 -9.98 5.83 -12.60
N LYS A 66 -9.01 6.02 -13.50
CA LYS A 66 -9.27 6.57 -14.83
C LYS A 66 -10.33 5.77 -15.55
N TYR A 67 -10.28 4.43 -15.53
CA TYR A 67 -11.29 3.59 -16.16
C TYR A 67 -12.71 3.75 -15.57
N ILE A 68 -12.83 4.01 -14.27
CA ILE A 68 -14.11 4.07 -13.56
C ILE A 68 -14.75 5.46 -13.66
N TYR A 69 -13.96 6.53 -13.61
CA TYR A 69 -14.44 7.91 -13.47
C TYR A 69 -14.29 8.76 -14.75
N THR A 70 -13.93 8.14 -15.88
CA THR A 70 -13.55 8.77 -17.17
C THR A 70 -14.56 9.70 -17.81
N VAL A 71 -15.79 9.80 -17.31
CA VAL A 71 -16.87 10.46 -18.06
C VAL A 71 -17.21 11.86 -17.53
N VAL A 72 -16.87 12.24 -16.28
CA VAL A 72 -17.48 13.47 -15.71
C VAL A 72 -16.67 14.30 -14.69
N SER A 73 -15.45 13.95 -14.24
CA SER A 73 -14.79 14.80 -13.22
C SER A 73 -13.27 14.89 -13.26
N GLU A 74 -12.75 16.02 -12.77
CA GLU A 74 -11.37 16.22 -12.31
C GLU A 74 -11.09 15.33 -11.08
N TYR A 75 -10.98 14.02 -11.30
CA TYR A 75 -10.65 13.08 -10.24
C TYR A 75 -9.16 13.19 -9.94
N ASP A 76 -8.84 13.67 -8.74
CA ASP A 76 -7.50 13.66 -8.18
C ASP A 76 -7.08 12.20 -7.92
N ASP A 77 -6.23 11.71 -8.81
CA ASP A 77 -5.79 10.33 -8.95
C ASP A 77 -4.57 9.99 -8.10
N GLU A 78 -4.11 10.94 -7.27
CA GLU A 78 -2.95 10.79 -6.42
C GLU A 78 -3.29 10.20 -5.06
N ILE A 79 -2.46 9.24 -4.64
CA ILE A 79 -2.53 8.64 -3.31
C ILE A 79 -2.19 9.70 -2.26
N LYS A 80 -3.07 9.94 -1.29
CA LYS A 80 -2.86 10.98 -0.27
C LYS A 80 -2.12 10.46 0.94
N ILE A 81 -2.48 9.26 1.41
CA ILE A 81 -1.90 8.67 2.61
C ILE A 81 -1.55 7.20 2.37
N VAL A 82 -0.33 6.82 2.75
CA VAL A 82 0.02 5.42 3.00
C VAL A 82 0.22 5.26 4.50
N GLN A 83 -0.46 4.29 5.09
CA GLN A 83 -0.33 3.95 6.50
C GLN A 83 0.34 2.59 6.66
N SER A 84 1.32 2.50 7.55
CA SER A 84 1.91 1.22 7.97
C SER A 84 2.40 1.25 9.41
N ASP A 85 2.92 0.12 9.88
CA ASP A 85 3.66 0.02 11.12
C ASP A 85 5.02 0.73 11.05
N ASN A 86 5.75 0.79 12.17
CA ASN A 86 7.07 1.43 12.28
C ASN A 86 8.22 0.55 11.71
N GLY A 87 7.98 -0.22 10.65
CA GLY A 87 9.03 -0.95 9.93
C GLY A 87 10.11 -0.02 9.34
N LYS A 88 11.38 -0.42 9.40
CA LYS A 88 12.52 0.38 8.87
C LYS A 88 12.40 0.63 7.37
N GLU A 89 11.87 -0.33 6.64
CA GLU A 89 11.59 -0.26 5.21
C GLU A 89 10.52 0.81 4.89
N HIS A 90 9.55 0.98 5.79
CA HIS A 90 8.49 1.98 5.68
C HIS A 90 9.01 3.39 5.97
N GLU A 91 10.02 3.55 6.84
CA GLU A 91 10.71 4.84 7.04
C GLU A 91 11.40 5.33 5.76
N LYS A 92 12.09 4.44 5.05
CA LYS A 92 12.75 4.79 3.78
C LYS A 92 11.71 5.19 2.73
N LEU A 93 10.61 4.43 2.63
CA LEU A 93 9.50 4.76 1.73
C LEU A 93 8.91 6.15 2.08
N ALA A 94 8.62 6.40 3.34
CA ALA A 94 8.04 7.64 3.84
C ALA A 94 8.84 8.88 3.40
N ARG A 95 10.17 8.81 3.44
CA ARG A 95 11.04 9.92 3.02
C ARG A 95 11.02 10.19 1.52
N ILE A 96 10.77 9.18 0.70
CA ILE A 96 10.89 9.29 -0.76
C ILE A 96 9.54 9.69 -1.39
N ILE A 97 8.42 9.18 -0.88
CA ILE A 97 7.12 9.36 -1.54
C ILE A 97 6.49 10.75 -1.35
N VAL A 98 7.02 11.56 -0.43
CA VAL A 98 6.60 12.97 -0.26
C VAL A 98 6.75 13.78 -1.55
N LYS A 99 7.66 13.39 -2.45
CA LYS A 99 7.82 14.02 -3.78
C LYS A 99 6.60 13.87 -4.68
N TYR A 100 5.73 12.89 -4.38
CA TYR A 100 4.46 12.66 -5.06
C TYR A 100 3.28 13.33 -4.32
N GLY A 101 3.54 14.09 -3.26
CA GLY A 101 2.50 14.67 -2.40
C GLY A 101 1.85 13.66 -1.45
N THR A 102 2.30 12.40 -1.43
CA THR A 102 1.79 11.37 -0.53
C THR A 102 2.42 11.50 0.85
N ARG A 103 1.57 11.53 1.89
CA ARG A 103 2.00 11.52 3.29
C ARG A 103 2.08 10.09 3.79
N PHE A 104 3.12 9.79 4.58
CA PHE A 104 3.21 8.52 5.28
C PHE A 104 2.68 8.67 6.71
N ARG A 105 1.81 7.75 7.14
CA ARG A 105 1.23 7.71 8.49
C ARG A 105 1.72 6.45 9.19
N PHE A 106 2.52 6.60 10.23
CA PHE A 106 2.94 5.48 11.05
C PHE A 106 1.88 5.19 12.12
N THR A 107 1.57 3.91 12.34
CA THR A 107 0.74 3.51 13.48
C THR A 107 1.53 3.62 14.77
N GLN A 108 0.85 3.97 15.87
CA GLN A 108 1.49 4.00 17.17
C GLN A 108 1.91 2.59 17.60
N VAL A 109 3.05 2.52 18.28
CA VAL A 109 3.51 1.29 18.93
C VAL A 109 2.45 0.91 19.98
N HIS A 110 2.09 -0.37 20.03
CA HIS A 110 1.03 -0.93 20.90
C HIS A 110 -0.43 -0.67 20.49
N THR A 111 -0.70 -0.20 19.26
CA THR A 111 -2.07 -0.16 18.71
C THR A 111 -2.22 -0.98 17.41
N PRO A 112 -2.19 -2.33 17.46
CA PRO A 112 -2.33 -3.19 16.28
C PRO A 112 -3.63 -2.95 15.50
N GLN A 113 -4.66 -2.45 16.19
CA GLN A 113 -5.96 -2.13 15.58
C GLN A 113 -5.84 -1.08 14.47
N GLN A 114 -4.85 -0.17 14.55
CA GLN A 114 -4.67 0.89 13.56
C GLN A 114 -4.27 0.35 12.19
N ASN A 115 -3.38 -0.67 12.12
CA ASN A 115 -2.98 -1.32 10.86
C ASN A 115 -3.73 -2.64 10.59
N GLY A 116 -4.74 -2.95 11.40
CA GLY A 116 -5.38 -4.27 11.39
C GLY A 116 -6.02 -4.65 10.05
N MET A 117 -6.26 -3.71 9.13
CA MET A 117 -6.73 -4.01 7.77
C MET A 117 -5.69 -4.75 6.95
N ALA A 118 -4.44 -4.27 6.94
CA ALA A 118 -3.35 -4.90 6.22
C ALA A 118 -2.97 -6.23 6.88
N GLU A 119 -2.81 -6.26 8.21
CA GLU A 119 -2.49 -7.48 8.97
C GLU A 119 -3.53 -8.59 8.74
N ARG A 120 -4.83 -8.27 8.78
CA ARG A 120 -5.91 -9.25 8.53
C ARG A 120 -5.83 -9.84 7.12
N ARG A 121 -5.47 -9.03 6.13
CA ARG A 121 -5.33 -9.49 4.74
C ARG A 121 -4.09 -10.36 4.58
N ILE A 122 -2.98 -10.03 5.22
CA ILE A 122 -1.79 -10.89 5.24
C ILE A 122 -2.10 -12.28 5.80
N ARG A 123 -2.86 -12.36 6.91
CA ARG A 123 -3.29 -13.65 7.48
C ARG A 123 -4.19 -14.50 6.57
N MET A 124 -4.84 -13.89 5.58
CA MET A 124 -5.68 -14.59 4.60
C MET A 124 -4.88 -15.01 3.36
N VAL A 125 -3.79 -14.31 3.05
CA VAL A 125 -2.93 -14.59 1.89
C VAL A 125 -1.86 -15.64 2.22
N MET A 126 -1.39 -15.70 3.47
CA MET A 126 -0.58 -16.80 3.99
C MET A 126 -1.39 -18.09 4.11
#